data_AF-A0A960LL47-F1
#
_entry.id   AF-A0A960LL47-F1
#
_cell.length_a   1.000
_cell.length_b   1.000
_cell.length_c   1.000
_cell.angle_alpha   90.00
_cell.angle_beta   90.00
_cell.angle_gamma   90.00
#
_symmetry.space_group_name_H-M   'P 1'
#
loop_
_entity.id
_entity.type
_entity.pdbx_description
1 polymer ?
#
loop_
_entity_poly.entity_id
_entity_poly.type
_entity_poly.pdbx_seq_one_letter_code
_entity_poly.pdbx_strand_id
1 'polypeptide(L)'
;MKGDAKPLVWLRTEVKTPPFSQEARIEAGTLLRRLQRGEMIGLPHSRPMPSIGKRCHELRITDKNVIWRIVCRLDSDAVIIGDVFPKKTQTTPKSVIDTCRTRFQQYDDATK
;
A
#
# COMPACT_ATOMS: atom_id res chain seq x y z
N MET A 1 9.39 -3.51 -24.19
CA MET A 1 9.23 -2.04 -24.13
C MET A 1 9.71 -1.57 -22.76
N LYS A 2 10.64 -0.62 -22.69
CA LYS A 2 10.99 0.08 -21.43
C LYS A 2 9.78 0.94 -21.05
N GLY A 3 8.82 0.35 -20.35
CA GLY A 3 7.70 1.09 -19.76
C GLY A 3 8.17 1.64 -18.43
N ASP A 4 8.15 2.96 -18.28
CA ASP A 4 8.55 3.61 -17.04
C ASP A 4 7.80 3.03 -15.84
N ALA A 5 8.50 2.89 -14.72
CA ALA A 5 7.91 2.34 -13.51
C ALA A 5 6.76 3.25 -13.05
N LYS A 6 5.58 2.66 -12.81
CA LYS A 6 4.38 3.40 -12.37
C LYS A 6 4.72 4.28 -11.17
N PRO A 7 4.38 5.57 -11.14
CA PRO A 7 4.61 6.40 -9.97
C PRO A 7 3.94 5.83 -8.70
N LEU A 8 4.57 6.10 -7.56
CA LEU A 8 3.95 5.92 -6.25
C LEU A 8 3.22 7.21 -5.88
N VAL A 9 1.92 7.13 -5.64
CA VAL A 9 1.10 8.27 -5.22
C VAL A 9 0.72 8.10 -3.75
N TRP A 10 1.29 8.91 -2.87
CA TRP A 10 1.02 8.85 -1.43
C TRP A 10 -0.12 9.80 -1.06
N LEU A 11 -1.27 9.26 -0.63
CA LEU A 11 -2.43 10.11 -0.29
C LEU A 11 -2.39 10.68 1.13
N ARG A 12 -1.51 10.15 2.00
CA ARG A 12 -1.38 10.65 3.37
C ARG A 12 0.00 10.46 3.97
N THR A 13 0.40 9.21 4.20
CA THR A 13 1.58 8.87 5.00
C THR A 13 2.58 8.12 4.14
N GLU A 14 3.77 8.69 4.01
CA GLU A 14 4.91 8.04 3.36
C GLU A 14 5.64 7.10 4.32
N VAL A 15 6.31 6.09 3.77
CA VAL A 15 7.22 5.22 4.53
C VAL A 15 8.49 6.00 4.89
N LYS A 16 8.76 6.13 6.19
CA LYS A 16 9.95 6.82 6.74
C LYS A 16 10.63 5.96 7.80
N THR A 17 11.92 6.24 8.02
CA THR A 17 12.71 5.68 9.12
C THR A 17 13.21 6.85 9.96
N PRO A 18 12.72 7.03 11.21
CA PRO A 18 11.61 6.32 11.88
C PRO A 18 10.22 6.62 11.26
N PRO A 19 9.16 5.83 11.53
CA PRO A 19 9.06 4.77 12.55
C PRO A 19 9.42 3.36 12.07
N PHE A 20 9.61 3.12 10.77
CA PHE A 20 10.11 1.84 10.29
C PHE A 20 11.56 1.66 10.70
N SER A 21 12.00 0.43 10.99
CA SER A 21 13.42 0.11 10.94
C SER A 21 13.98 0.32 9.52
N GLN A 22 15.32 0.36 9.41
CA GLN A 22 15.96 0.45 8.11
C GLN A 22 15.61 -0.76 7.23
N GLU A 23 15.62 -1.95 7.82
CA GLU A 23 15.31 -3.21 7.15
C GLU A 23 13.87 -3.24 6.65
N ALA A 24 12.91 -2.84 7.49
CA ALA A 24 11.51 -2.77 7.11
C ALA A 24 11.25 -1.73 6.00
N ARG A 25 11.95 -0.59 6.02
CA ARG A 25 11.86 0.41 4.94
C ARG A 25 12.40 -0.15 3.62
N ILE A 26 13.48 -0.92 3.65
CA ILE A 26 14.05 -1.57 2.46
C ILE A 26 13.09 -2.63 1.91
N GLU A 27 12.50 -3.46 2.78
CA GLU A 27 11.48 -4.45 2.36
C GLU A 27 10.27 -3.75 1.73
N ALA A 28 9.74 -2.71 2.37
CA ALA A 28 8.63 -1.92 1.84
C ALA A 28 8.97 -1.33 0.46
N GLY A 29 10.15 -0.70 0.32
CA GLY A 29 10.62 -0.16 -0.96
C GLY A 29 10.78 -1.22 -2.05
N THR A 30 11.26 -2.41 -1.68
CA THR A 30 11.43 -3.54 -2.61
C THR A 30 10.08 -4.02 -3.14
N LEU A 31 9.10 -4.23 -2.25
CA LEU A 31 7.76 -4.66 -2.65
C LEU A 31 7.05 -3.59 -3.49
N LEU A 32 7.12 -2.32 -3.08
CA LEU A 32 6.56 -1.21 -3.85
C LEU A 32 7.19 -1.12 -5.24
N ARG A 33 8.51 -1.27 -5.36
CA ARG A 33 9.20 -1.27 -6.66
C ARG A 33 8.71 -2.36 -7.60
N ARG A 34 8.43 -3.56 -7.07
CA ARG A 34 7.85 -4.67 -7.82
C ARG A 34 6.43 -4.32 -8.32
N LEU A 35 5.61 -3.72 -7.45
CA LEU A 35 4.28 -3.23 -7.85
C LEU A 35 4.37 -2.14 -8.93
N GLN A 36 5.33 -1.22 -8.85
CA GLN A 36 5.54 -0.20 -9.87
C GLN A 36 5.88 -0.81 -11.25
N ARG A 37 6.47 -2.01 -11.28
CA ARG A 37 6.77 -2.77 -12.51
C ARG A 37 5.59 -3.63 -12.98
N GLY A 38 4.46 -3.58 -12.28
CA GLY A 38 3.27 -4.38 -12.60
C GLY A 38 3.37 -5.84 -12.14
N GLU A 39 4.32 -6.18 -11.27
CA GLU A 39 4.42 -7.54 -10.74
C GLU A 39 3.24 -7.84 -9.79
N MET A 40 2.71 -9.06 -9.89
CA MET A 40 1.71 -9.56 -8.94
C MET A 40 2.42 -10.17 -7.73
N ILE A 41 2.14 -9.62 -6.55
CA ILE A 41 2.64 -10.13 -5.28
C ILE A 41 1.50 -10.88 -4.59
N GLY A 42 1.75 -12.13 -4.19
CA GLY A 42 0.81 -12.96 -3.44
C GLY A 42 1.12 -13.01 -1.94
N LEU A 43 0.44 -13.92 -1.24
CA LEU A 43 0.74 -14.22 0.16
C LEU A 43 2.17 -14.82 0.29
N PRO A 44 2.87 -14.57 1.41
CA PRO A 44 2.41 -13.86 2.60
C PRO A 44 2.52 -12.32 2.52
N HIS A 45 3.20 -11.77 1.50
CA HIS A 45 3.57 -10.35 1.44
C HIS A 45 2.42 -9.42 1.01
N SER A 46 1.47 -9.91 0.22
CA SER A 46 0.35 -9.11 -0.28
C SER A 46 -0.96 -9.91 -0.18
N ARG A 47 -2.02 -9.24 0.28
CA ARG A 47 -3.37 -9.80 0.33
C ARG A 47 -4.35 -8.87 -0.41
N PRO A 48 -5.23 -9.40 -1.29
CA PRO A 48 -6.31 -8.62 -1.86
C PRO A 48 -7.27 -8.08 -0.78
N MET A 49 -7.73 -6.84 -0.96
CA MET A 49 -8.61 -6.11 -0.05
C MET A 49 -9.93 -5.71 -0.76
N PRO A 50 -10.79 -6.68 -1.15
CA PRO A 50 -12.04 -6.39 -1.85
C PRO A 50 -13.02 -5.56 -1.01
N SER A 51 -12.87 -5.58 0.32
CA SER A 51 -13.63 -4.71 1.21
C SER A 51 -13.32 -3.23 1.00
N ILE A 52 -12.13 -2.86 0.52
CA ILE A 52 -11.80 -1.45 0.22
C ILE A 52 -12.22 -1.11 -1.21
N GLY A 53 -11.91 -1.97 -2.18
CA GLY A 53 -12.30 -1.78 -3.56
C GLY A 53 -11.59 -2.74 -4.52
N LYS A 54 -11.90 -2.61 -5.81
CA LYS A 54 -11.21 -3.37 -6.88
C LYS A 54 -9.73 -2.98 -6.90
N ARG A 55 -8.86 -3.94 -7.20
CA ARG A 55 -7.39 -3.75 -7.32
C ARG A 55 -6.72 -3.21 -6.05
N CYS A 56 -7.41 -3.27 -4.91
CA CYS A 56 -6.85 -2.86 -3.63
C CYS A 56 -6.13 -4.03 -2.97
N HIS A 57 -4.95 -3.78 -2.43
CA HIS A 57 -4.09 -4.76 -1.78
C HIS A 57 -3.54 -4.21 -0.46
N GLU A 58 -3.31 -5.11 0.50
CA GLU A 58 -2.55 -4.85 1.72
C GLU A 58 -1.18 -5.52 1.58
N LEU A 59 -0.11 -4.72 1.54
CA LEU A 59 1.24 -5.22 1.76
C LEU A 59 1.51 -5.40 3.25
N ARG A 60 2.27 -6.44 3.59
CA ARG A 60 2.64 -6.81 4.97
C ARG A 60 4.15 -6.80 5.10
N ILE A 61 4.65 -5.90 5.93
CA ILE A 61 6.07 -5.73 6.19
C ILE A 61 6.33 -6.17 7.62
N THR A 62 7.20 -7.16 7.80
CA THR A 62 7.54 -7.64 9.14
C THR A 62 8.73 -6.85 9.64
N ASP A 63 8.52 -6.04 10.68
CA ASP A 63 9.56 -5.28 11.36
C ASP A 63 9.87 -5.92 12.71
N LYS A 64 10.87 -5.40 13.43
CA LYS A 64 11.41 -5.94 14.68
C LYS A 64 10.31 -6.33 15.68
N ASN A 65 9.47 -5.36 16.06
CA ASN A 65 8.45 -5.53 17.09
C ASN A 65 7.03 -5.23 16.58
N VAL A 66 6.87 -5.03 15.27
CA VAL A 66 5.62 -4.58 14.67
C VAL A 66 5.48 -5.12 13.26
N ILE A 67 4.25 -5.37 12.83
CA ILE A 67 3.97 -5.66 11.42
C ILE A 67 3.34 -4.41 10.83
N TRP A 68 3.99 -3.78 9.85
CA TRP A 68 3.40 -2.66 9.12
C TRP A 68 2.49 -3.17 8.02
N ARG A 69 1.39 -2.44 7.79
CA ARG A 69 0.46 -2.66 6.69
C ARG A 69 0.43 -1.43 5.80
N ILE A 70 0.59 -1.65 4.51
CA ILE A 70 0.48 -0.61 3.48
C ILE A 70 -0.72 -0.96 2.62
N VAL A 71 -1.76 -0.13 2.65
CA VAL A 71 -2.91 -0.29 1.76
C VAL A 71 -2.66 0.48 0.48
N CYS A 72 -2.73 -0.21 -0.64
CA CYS A 72 -2.53 0.39 -1.96
C CYS A 72 -3.61 -0.05 -2.96
N ARG A 73 -3.83 0.77 -3.99
CA ARG A 73 -4.63 0.46 -5.17
C ARG A 73 -3.70 0.41 -6.39
N LEU A 74 -3.81 -0.65 -7.17
CA LEU A 74 -2.95 -0.92 -8.32
C LEU A 74 -3.67 -0.50 -9.60
N ASP A 75 -3.41 0.72 -10.06
CA ASP A 75 -3.98 1.24 -11.30
C ASP A 75 -3.07 0.91 -12.50
N SER A 76 -3.55 1.14 -13.72
CA SER A 76 -2.80 0.81 -14.94
C SER A 76 -1.53 1.65 -15.07
N ASP A 77 -1.56 2.86 -14.54
CA ASP A 77 -0.55 3.91 -14.64
C ASP A 77 0.11 4.26 -13.30
N ALA A 78 -0.54 4.00 -12.15
CA ALA A 78 0.00 4.35 -10.83
C ALA A 78 -0.15 3.23 -9.77
N VAL A 79 0.68 3.29 -8.74
CA VAL A 79 0.46 2.58 -7.47
C VAL A 79 0.08 3.61 -6.41
N ILE A 80 -1.18 3.61 -6.00
CA ILE A 80 -1.73 4.66 -5.11
C ILE A 80 -1.77 4.11 -3.69
N ILE A 81 -1.08 4.77 -2.76
CA ILE A 81 -0.98 4.38 -1.36
C ILE A 81 -2.02 5.14 -0.55
N GLY A 82 -3.01 4.41 -0.05
CA GLY A 82 -4.12 4.95 0.74
C GLY A 82 -3.76 5.16 2.20
N ASP A 83 -3.01 4.22 2.82
CA ASP A 83 -2.56 4.36 4.21
C ASP A 83 -1.37 3.45 4.55
N VAL A 84 -0.63 3.83 5.59
CA VAL A 84 0.47 3.09 6.19
C VAL A 84 0.29 3.08 7.70
N PHE A 85 0.12 1.90 8.30
CA PHE A 85 -0.17 1.79 9.73
C PHE A 85 0.41 0.51 10.35
N PRO A 86 0.73 0.53 11.66
CA PRO A 86 1.13 -0.68 12.37
C PRO A 86 -0.10 -1.56 12.63
N LYS A 87 0.06 -2.87 12.45
CA LYS A 87 -0.97 -3.86 12.80
C LYS A 87 -1.20 -3.83 14.31
N LYS A 88 -2.36 -3.35 14.72
CA LYS A 88 -2.84 -3.44 16.12
C LYS A 88 -3.74 -4.66 16.35
N THR A 89 -4.41 -5.14 15.30
CA THR A 89 -5.45 -6.17 15.36
C THR A 89 -5.25 -7.22 14.26
N GLN A 90 -5.86 -8.40 14.39
CA GLN A 90 -5.74 -9.46 13.37
C GLN A 90 -6.37 -9.03 12.02
N THR A 91 -7.57 -8.45 12.08
CA THR A 91 -8.29 -7.88 10.94
C THR A 91 -7.99 -6.40 10.79
N THR A 92 -8.06 -5.89 9.56
CA THR A 92 -7.93 -4.44 9.30
C THR A 92 -9.14 -3.74 9.91
N PRO A 93 -8.95 -2.74 10.80
CA PRO A 93 -10.07 -2.04 11.41
C PRO A 93 -10.99 -1.40 10.37
N LYS A 94 -12.30 -1.39 10.66
CA LYS A 94 -13.32 -0.77 9.79
C LYS A 94 -13.00 0.70 9.49
N SER A 95 -12.48 1.44 10.48
CA SER A 95 -12.07 2.84 10.30
C SER A 95 -11.00 3.02 9.23
N VAL A 96 -10.02 2.11 9.14
CA VAL A 96 -8.98 2.14 8.09
C VAL A 96 -9.57 1.84 6.72
N ILE A 97 -10.48 0.85 6.64
CA ILE A 97 -11.19 0.50 5.40
C ILE A 97 -11.97 1.70 4.88
N ASP A 98 -12.80 2.32 5.73
CA ASP A 98 -13.66 3.45 5.37
C ASP A 98 -12.83 4.71 5.03
N THR A 99 -11.70 4.91 5.71
CA THR A 99 -10.73 5.97 5.38
C THR A 99 -10.09 5.75 4.01
N CYS A 100 -9.63 4.53 3.71
CA CYS A 100 -9.01 4.23 2.41
C CYS A 100 -10.01 4.38 1.26
N ARG A 101 -11.26 3.93 1.44
CA ARG A 101 -12.35 4.14 0.47
C ARG A 101 -12.52 5.63 0.15
N THR A 102 -12.61 6.45 1.20
CA THR A 102 -12.78 7.91 1.05
C THR A 102 -11.60 8.53 0.30
N ARG A 103 -10.37 8.18 0.67
CA ARG A 103 -9.15 8.70 0.01
C ARG A 103 -9.06 8.30 -1.46
N PHE A 104 -9.37 7.04 -1.78
CA PHE A 104 -9.35 6.58 -3.18
C PHE A 104 -10.45 7.25 -4.01
N GLN A 105 -11.64 7.46 -3.44
CA GLN A 105 -12.70 8.21 -4.12
C GLN A 105 -12.28 9.67 -4.38
N GLN A 106 -11.69 10.33 -3.38
CA GLN A 106 -11.17 11.69 -3.54
C GLN A 106 -10.08 11.79 -4.62
N TYR A 107 -9.19 10.79 -4.67
CA TYR A 107 -8.20 10.69 -5.74
C TYR A 107 -8.88 10.58 -7.11
N ASP A 108 -9.86 9.68 -7.26
CA ASP A 108 -10.61 9.51 -8.51
C ASP A 108 -11.30 10.80 -8.93
N ASP A 109 -11.91 11.52 -8.00
CA ASP A 109 -12.59 12.79 -8.29
C ASP A 109 -11.63 13.92 -8.69
N ALA A 110 -10.39 13.91 -8.17
CA ALA A 110 -9.37 14.90 -8.50
C ALA A 110 -8.63 14.62 -9.81
N THR A 111 -8.66 13.38 -10.30
CA THR A 111 -8.00 12.96 -11.56
C THR A 111 -8.98 12.68 -12.70
N LYS A 112 -10.24 13.08 -12.55
CA LYS A 112 -11.24 13.09 -13.64
C LYS A 112 -10.89 14.08 -14.73
#